data_AF-A0AAU5KT78-F1
#
_entry.id   AF-A0AAU5KT78-F1
#
_cell.length_a   1.000
_cell.length_b   1.000
_cell.length_c   1.000
_cell.angle_alpha   90.00
_cell.angle_beta   90.00
_cell.angle_gamma   90.00
#
_symmetry.space_group_name_H-M   'P 1'
#
loop_
_entity.id
_entity.type
_entity.pdbx_description
1 polymer ?
#
loop_
_entity_poly.entity_id
_entity_poly.type
_entity_poly.pdbx_seq_one_letter_code
_entity_poly.pdbx_strand_id
1 'polypeptide(L)'
;MERQNVVSAVEAALSEVLERAVTGITEDARLFEDLHLDSTSVLELLMVLEDTVEISVDPEALDMDDFKSVGTLTDYVLAQADGA
;
A
#
# COMPACT_ATOMS: atom_id res chain seq x y z
N MET A 1 12.55 -3.86 8.38
CA MET A 1 12.60 -3.36 6.97
C MET A 1 12.70 -1.83 6.98
N GLU A 2 13.30 -1.15 5.98
CA GLU A 2 13.33 0.33 5.97
C GLU A 2 12.03 0.90 5.38
N ARG A 3 11.42 1.89 6.05
CA ARG A 3 10.17 2.54 5.61
C ARG A 3 10.25 3.04 4.17
N GLN A 4 11.40 3.60 3.77
CA GLN A 4 11.58 4.12 2.41
C GLN A 4 11.41 3.04 1.33
N ASN A 5 11.82 1.79 1.61
CA ASN A 5 11.65 0.68 0.67
C ASN A 5 10.18 0.28 0.54
N VAL A 6 9.43 0.30 1.64
CA VAL A 6 7.99 0.03 1.63
C VAL A 6 7.25 1.12 0.85
N VAL A 7 7.56 2.40 1.07
CA VAL A 7 6.96 3.50 0.30
C VAL A 7 7.22 3.32 -1.20
N SER A 8 8.45 2.97 -1.58
CA SER A 8 8.78 2.71 -2.99
C SER A 8 8.05 1.50 -3.56
N ALA A 9 7.85 0.44 -2.77
CA ALA A 9 7.04 -0.71 -3.17
C ALA A 9 5.56 -0.34 -3.34
N VAL A 10 5.01 0.46 -2.41
CA VAL A 10 3.64 1.00 -2.49
C VAL A 10 3.49 1.89 -3.72
N GLU A 11 4.45 2.76 -4.03
CA GLU A 11 4.46 3.59 -5.25
C GLU A 11 4.45 2.75 -6.54
N ALA A 12 5.27 1.71 -6.59
CA ALA A 12 5.32 0.79 -7.72
C ALA A 12 3.98 0.05 -7.88
N ALA A 13 3.45 -0.51 -6.79
CA ALA A 13 2.19 -1.24 -6.79
C ALA A 13 1.00 -0.34 -7.17
N LEU A 14 0.95 0.89 -6.63
CA LEU A 14 -0.04 1.89 -7.02
C LEU A 14 0.08 2.27 -8.50
N SER A 15 1.29 2.33 -9.04
CA SER A 15 1.50 2.66 -10.46
C SER A 15 0.96 1.57 -11.39
N GLU A 16 1.10 0.31 -10.99
CA GLU A 16 0.57 -0.83 -11.72
C GLU A 16 -0.96 -0.86 -11.66
N VAL A 17 -1.53 -0.78 -10.46
CA VAL A 17 -2.98 -0.86 -10.23
C VAL A 17 -3.74 0.31 -10.84
N LEU A 18 -3.21 1.53 -10.74
CA LEU A 18 -3.86 2.72 -11.31
C LEU A 18 -3.55 2.92 -12.80
N GLU A 19 -2.80 2.00 -13.41
CA GLU A 19 -2.34 2.06 -14.80
C GLU A 19 -1.70 3.41 -15.16
N ARG A 20 -1.07 4.08 -14.19
CA ARG A 20 -0.47 5.42 -14.35
C ARG A 20 0.77 5.55 -13.48
N ALA A 21 1.73 6.35 -13.93
CA ALA A 21 2.93 6.60 -13.11
C ALA A 21 2.56 7.39 -11.84
N VAL A 22 2.71 6.74 -10.68
CA VAL A 22 2.56 7.35 -9.36
C VAL A 22 3.95 7.51 -8.77
N THR A 23 4.43 8.76 -8.71
CA THR A 23 5.78 9.06 -8.20
C THR A 23 5.75 10.30 -7.32
N GLY A 24 6.53 10.27 -6.23
CA GLY A 24 6.65 11.39 -5.29
C GLY A 24 5.40 11.57 -4.44
N ILE A 25 4.67 10.50 -4.14
CA ILE A 25 3.56 10.60 -3.19
C ILE A 25 4.11 10.79 -1.78
N THR A 26 3.41 11.62 -1.03
CA THR A 26 3.71 11.83 0.40
C THR A 26 2.92 10.83 1.24
N GLU A 27 3.40 10.51 2.43
CA GLU A 27 2.71 9.62 3.38
C GLU A 27 1.30 10.14 3.78
N ASP A 28 1.04 11.44 3.61
CA ASP A 28 -0.25 12.08 3.88
C ASP A 28 -1.26 11.90 2.72
N ALA A 29 -0.80 11.43 1.56
CA ALA A 29 -1.65 11.27 0.39
C ALA A 29 -2.75 10.23 0.64
N ARG A 30 -4.01 10.61 0.43
CA ARG A 30 -5.16 9.77 0.71
C ARG A 30 -5.41 8.80 -0.44
N LEU A 31 -5.44 7.51 -0.13
CA LEU A 31 -5.56 6.43 -1.11
C LEU A 31 -6.90 6.52 -1.89
N PHE A 32 -8.02 6.70 -1.18
CA PHE A 32 -9.34 6.81 -1.82
C PHE A 32 -9.61 8.20 -2.41
N GLU A 33 -9.26 9.27 -1.71
CA GLU A 33 -9.65 10.63 -2.13
C GLU A 33 -8.68 11.24 -3.15
N ASP A 34 -7.38 11.11 -2.94
CA ASP A 34 -6.38 11.73 -3.82
C ASP A 34 -5.99 10.76 -4.95
N LEU A 35 -5.82 9.47 -4.64
CA LEU A 35 -5.44 8.47 -5.63
C LEU A 35 -6.62 7.79 -6.33
N HIS A 36 -7.86 8.02 -5.87
CA HIS A 36 -9.08 7.45 -6.44
C HIS A 36 -9.06 5.93 -6.49
N LEU A 37 -8.53 5.28 -5.43
CA LEU A 37 -8.57 3.84 -5.32
C LEU A 37 -10.00 3.33 -5.13
N ASP A 38 -10.33 2.26 -5.84
CA ASP A 38 -11.58 1.51 -5.68
C ASP A 38 -11.34 0.25 -4.85
N SER A 39 -12.41 -0.34 -4.29
CA SER A 39 -12.31 -1.58 -3.50
C SER A 39 -11.66 -2.75 -4.26
N THR A 40 -11.86 -2.82 -5.57
CA THR A 40 -11.20 -3.80 -6.44
C THR A 40 -9.70 -3.51 -6.54
N SER A 41 -9.33 -2.26 -6.80
CA SER A 41 -7.95 -1.82 -6.89
C SER A 41 -7.20 -1.99 -5.56
N VAL A 42 -7.87 -1.86 -4.42
CA VAL A 42 -7.26 -2.17 -3.11
C VAL A 42 -6.84 -3.64 -3.04
N LEU A 43 -7.69 -4.58 -3.43
CA LEU A 43 -7.31 -6.00 -3.42
C LEU A 43 -6.13 -6.29 -4.36
N GLU A 44 -6.10 -5.67 -5.54
CA GLU A 44 -4.97 -5.78 -6.47
C GLU A 44 -3.68 -5.20 -5.88
N LEU A 45 -3.78 -4.04 -5.24
CA LEU A 45 -2.65 -3.39 -4.56
C LEU A 45 -2.05 -4.30 -3.48
N LEU A 46 -2.89 -4.97 -2.69
CA LEU A 46 -2.46 -5.92 -1.68
C LEU A 46 -1.69 -7.09 -2.31
N MET A 47 -2.23 -7.71 -3.35
CA MET A 47 -1.57 -8.84 -4.03
C MET A 47 -0.19 -8.46 -4.58
N VAL A 48 -0.07 -7.27 -5.17
CA VAL A 48 1.22 -6.77 -5.68
C VAL A 48 2.20 -6.48 -4.53
N LEU A 49 1.71 -5.90 -3.43
CA LEU A 49 2.53 -5.64 -2.25
C LEU A 49 3.03 -6.92 -1.58
N GLU A 50 2.19 -7.95 -1.48
CA GLU A 50 2.57 -9.27 -0.98
C GLU A 50 3.71 -9.88 -1.80
N ASP A 51 3.62 -9.83 -3.12
CA ASP A 51 4.67 -10.34 -4.02
C ASP A 51 5.95 -9.50 -3.96
N THR A 52 5.82 -8.18 -3.87
CA THR A 52 6.95 -7.25 -3.88
C THR A 52 7.74 -7.26 -2.58
N VAL A 53 7.04 -7.34 -1.45
CA VAL A 53 7.62 -7.20 -0.10
C VAL A 53 7.75 -8.58 0.59
N GLU A 54 7.30 -9.65 -0.07
CA GLU A 54 7.27 -11.03 0.43
C GLU A 54 6.55 -11.14 1.79
N ILE A 55 5.45 -10.39 1.95
CA ILE A 55 4.60 -10.41 3.16
C ILE A 55 3.28 -11.15 2.90
N SER A 56 2.58 -11.51 3.98
CA SER A 56 1.17 -11.95 3.92
C SER A 56 0.27 -10.90 4.54
N VAL A 57 -0.60 -10.32 3.73
CA VAL A 57 -1.61 -9.35 4.13
C VAL A 57 -2.93 -10.08 4.33
N ASP A 58 -3.56 -9.88 5.48
CA ASP A 58 -4.87 -10.47 5.75
C ASP A 58 -5.98 -9.44 5.46
N PRO A 59 -6.76 -9.60 4.37
CA PRO A 59 -7.86 -8.70 4.04
C PRO A 59 -8.97 -8.68 5.10
N GLU A 60 -9.09 -9.71 5.95
CA GLU A 60 -10.04 -9.72 7.07
C GLU A 60 -9.54 -8.92 8.27
N ALA A 61 -8.21 -8.73 8.40
CA ALA A 61 -7.58 -7.97 9.49
C ALA A 61 -7.39 -6.48 9.14
N LEU A 62 -7.58 -6.11 7.87
CA LEU A 62 -7.43 -4.75 7.38
C LEU A 62 -8.66 -3.90 7.72
N ASP A 63 -8.42 -2.72 8.28
CA ASP A 63 -9.46 -1.72 8.54
C ASP A 63 -9.41 -0.59 7.50
N MET A 64 -10.51 0.17 7.39
CA MET A 64 -10.57 1.38 6.56
C MET A 64 -9.51 2.41 6.97
N ASP A 65 -9.08 2.40 8.23
CA ASP A 65 -8.02 3.29 8.73
C ASP A 65 -6.64 2.95 8.14
N ASP A 66 -6.35 1.68 7.83
CA ASP A 66 -5.08 1.26 7.20
C ASP A 66 -4.98 1.79 5.76
N PHE A 67 -6.13 1.89 5.08
CA PHE A 67 -6.24 2.43 3.73
C PHE A 67 -6.54 3.93 3.67
N LYS A 68 -6.37 4.66 4.78
CA LYS A 68 -6.64 6.09 4.81
C LYS A 68 -5.63 6.89 4.01
N SER A 69 -4.34 6.58 4.17
CA SER A 69 -3.25 7.24 3.45
C SER A 69 -2.12 6.27 3.09
N VAL A 70 -1.21 6.72 2.23
CA VAL A 70 0.00 5.96 1.90
C VAL A 70 0.81 5.65 3.16
N GLY A 71 0.86 6.56 4.13
CA GLY A 71 1.57 6.38 5.39
C GLY A 71 0.95 5.28 6.26
N THR A 72 -0.38 5.24 6.40
CA THR A 72 -1.04 4.17 7.18
C THR A 72 -0.84 2.80 6.55
N LEU A 73 -0.91 2.71 5.21
CA LEU A 73 -0.65 1.46 4.50
C LEU A 73 0.82 1.03 4.63
N THR A 74 1.74 1.99 4.54
CA THR A 74 3.18 1.75 4.74
C THR A 74 3.44 1.22 6.15
N ASP A 75 2.79 1.79 7.17
CA ASP A 75 2.92 1.36 8.56
C ASP A 75 2.37 -0.04 8.78
N TYR A 76 1.23 -0.37 8.15
CA TYR A 76 0.69 -1.72 8.17
C TYR A 76 1.67 -2.74 7.56
N VAL A 77 2.18 -2.46 6.35
CA VAL A 77 3.13 -3.33 5.64
C VAL A 77 4.44 -3.49 6.44
N LEU A 78 4.94 -2.41 7.05
CA LEU A 78 6.11 -2.48 7.93
C LEU A 78 5.86 -3.35 9.15
N ALA A 79 4.72 -3.20 9.82
CA ALA A 79 4.38 -4.01 10.98
C ALA A 79 4.33 -5.50 10.62
N GLN A 80 3.82 -5.83 9.44
CA GLN A 80 3.74 -7.19 8.94
C GLN A 80 5.12 -7.75 8.56
N ALA A 81 5.99 -6.92 7.96
CA ALA A 81 7.35 -7.31 7.59
C ALA A 81 8.30 -7.43 8.80
N ASP A 82 8.08 -6.68 9.88
CA ASP A 82 8.90 -6.74 11.10
C ASP A 82 8.41 -7.84 12.07
N GLY A 83 7.16 -8.29 11.93
CA GLY A 83 6.54 -9.35 12.73
C GLY A 83 6.70 -10.77 12.19
N ALA A 84 7.35 -10.95 11.04
CA ALA A 84 7.57 -12.24 10.36
C ALA A 84 8.90 -12.91 10.73
#